data_AF-A0A3P7G7A2-F1
#
_entry.id   AF-A0A3P7G7A2-F1
#
_cell.length_a   1.000
_cell.length_b   1.000
_cell.length_c   1.000
_cell.angle_alpha   90.00
_cell.angle_beta   90.00
_cell.angle_gamma   90.00
#
_symmetry.space_group_name_H-M   'P 1'
#
loop_
_entity.id
_entity.type
_entity.pdbx_description
1 polymer ?
#
loop_
_entity_poly.entity_id
_entity_poly.type
_entity_poly.pdbx_seq_one_letter_code
_entity_poly.pdbx_strand_id
1 'polypeptide(L)'
;MIAIMVIYPAMIALDLRRRRASRRDLGCCCMGNSVSAKKLRVESLELNMGKQIVGSLSATGHNVYPGPPPSLLLKNDDNKEKKWYTLGGFLQYYYIPFLTLPLTKLVVIVICISMLLISCLGLYQSSLGLELSDVLPEGTAPAAFLRAREKYFSFYPMFAVLKGNEINFAEQQEQIEQYRLDIAKSRYVIKVNGRPSEEYWLSMMRTWLSSIQKHLDNAIKKGDINAVTGEMKADSKITDEAKIARRLVCSYGNIYNCTGR
;
A
#
# COMPACT_ATOMS: atom_id res chain seq x y z
N MET A 1 2.85 -25.44 10.94
CA MET A 1 2.36 -26.75 10.45
C MET A 1 3.03 -27.95 11.13
N ILE A 2 4.37 -28.08 11.15
CA ILE A 2 5.08 -29.24 11.75
C ILE A 2 4.70 -29.48 13.22
N ALA A 3 4.63 -28.43 14.04
CA ALA A 3 4.22 -28.54 15.44
C ALA A 3 2.80 -29.13 15.61
N ILE A 4 1.87 -28.83 14.70
CA ILE A 4 0.49 -29.34 14.76
C ILE A 4 0.41 -30.81 14.30
N MET A 5 1.31 -31.26 13.43
CA MET A 5 1.29 -32.63 12.89
C MET A 5 2.14 -33.63 13.71
N VAL A 6 3.19 -33.18 14.40
CA VAL A 6 4.10 -34.07 15.14
C VAL A 6 3.95 -33.90 16.64
N ILE A 7 4.09 -32.66 17.13
CA ILE A 7 4.09 -32.39 18.58
C ILE A 7 2.69 -32.59 19.14
N TYR A 8 1.66 -32.08 18.46
CA TYR A 8 0.29 -32.18 18.99
C TYR A 8 -0.22 -33.63 19.07
N PRO A 9 -0.08 -34.51 18.06
CA PRO A 9 -0.46 -35.92 18.20
C PRO A 9 0.41 -36.66 19.22
N ALA A 10 1.69 -36.31 19.36
CA ALA A 10 2.55 -36.86 20.41
C ALA A 10 2.07 -36.44 21.82
N MET A 11 1.72 -35.17 22.00
CA MET A 11 1.16 -34.63 23.25
C MET A 11 -0.21 -35.25 23.55
N ILE A 12 -1.08 -35.42 22.54
CA ILE A 12 -2.34 -36.14 22.68
C ILE A 12 -2.07 -37.60 23.05
N ALA A 13 -1.11 -38.28 22.42
CA ALA A 13 -0.78 -39.67 22.73
C ALA A 13 -0.27 -39.81 24.18
N LEU A 14 0.52 -38.85 24.65
CA LEU A 14 0.98 -38.77 26.03
C LEU A 14 -0.19 -38.49 26.98
N ASP A 15 -1.10 -37.56 26.63
CA ASP A 15 -2.30 -37.25 27.41
C ASP A 15 -3.23 -38.47 27.50
N LEU A 16 -3.47 -39.17 26.40
CA LEU A 16 -4.23 -40.41 26.36
C LEU A 16 -3.58 -41.51 27.20
N ARG A 17 -2.25 -41.64 27.19
CA ARG A 17 -1.53 -42.58 28.05
C ARG A 17 -1.67 -42.21 29.53
N ARG A 18 -1.62 -40.92 29.88
CA ARG A 18 -1.84 -40.42 31.25
C ARG A 18 -3.26 -40.68 31.72
N ARG A 19 -4.26 -40.34 30.89
CA ARG A 19 -5.68 -40.66 31.15
C ARG A 19 -5.85 -42.16 31.33
N ARG A 20 -5.16 -42.97 30.52
CA ARG A 20 -5.18 -44.43 30.68
C ARG A 20 -4.65 -44.93 32.02
N ALA A 21 -3.71 -44.20 32.61
CA ALA A 21 -3.18 -44.47 33.94
C ALA A 21 -4.05 -43.90 35.08
N SER A 22 -5.22 -43.34 34.78
CA SER A 22 -6.15 -42.72 35.74
C SER A 22 -5.53 -41.59 36.58
N ARG A 23 -4.45 -40.96 36.10
CA ARG A 23 -3.82 -39.82 36.79
C ARG A 23 -4.49 -38.53 36.35
N ARG A 24 -4.93 -37.71 37.31
CA ARG A 24 -5.56 -36.41 37.05
C ARG A 24 -4.59 -35.45 36.38
N ASP A 25 -5.14 -34.58 35.54
CA ASP A 25 -4.37 -33.55 34.85
C ASP A 25 -3.95 -32.46 35.85
N LEU A 26 -2.68 -32.02 35.78
CA LEU A 26 -2.06 -30.93 36.57
C LEU A 26 -1.62 -31.20 38.03
N GLY A 27 -1.52 -32.45 38.50
CA GLY A 27 -0.93 -32.72 39.82
C GLY A 27 -0.31 -34.11 39.95
N CYS A 28 0.99 -34.19 40.18
CA CYS A 28 1.78 -35.43 40.17
C CYS A 28 1.47 -36.41 41.34
N CYS A 29 0.65 -36.03 42.33
CA CYS A 29 0.61 -36.73 43.62
C CYS A 29 -0.78 -37.10 44.18
N CYS A 30 -1.88 -37.01 43.42
CA CYS A 30 -3.21 -37.35 43.96
C CYS A 30 -3.86 -38.51 43.19
N MET A 31 -3.82 -39.72 43.77
CA MET A 31 -4.58 -40.88 43.28
C MET A 31 -6.06 -40.48 43.13
N GLY A 32 -6.58 -40.58 41.91
CA GLY A 32 -7.99 -40.30 41.59
C GLY A 32 -8.86 -41.52 41.90
N ASN A 33 -10.08 -41.26 42.40
CA ASN A 33 -11.07 -42.26 42.81
C ASN A 33 -11.13 -43.50 41.91
N SER A 34 -11.16 -44.68 42.54
CA SER A 34 -11.14 -46.01 41.90
C SER A 34 -12.22 -46.22 40.83
N VAL A 35 -13.29 -45.42 40.84
CA VAL A 35 -14.39 -45.47 39.87
C VAL A 35 -13.94 -45.07 38.47
N SER A 36 -13.07 -44.07 38.33
CA SER A 36 -12.58 -43.63 37.01
C SER A 36 -11.54 -44.61 36.43
N ALA A 37 -10.71 -45.18 37.29
CA ALA A 37 -9.76 -46.22 36.93
C ALA A 37 -10.46 -47.52 36.45
N LYS A 38 -11.60 -47.88 37.03
CA LYS A 38 -12.38 -49.05 36.61
C LYS A 38 -12.95 -48.87 35.20
N LYS A 39 -13.59 -47.73 34.91
CA LYS A 39 -14.21 -47.48 33.59
C LYS A 39 -13.20 -47.58 32.45
N LEU A 40 -12.01 -47.06 32.70
CA LEU A 40 -10.97 -46.98 31.70
C LEU A 40 -10.13 -48.27 31.60
N ARG A 41 -10.07 -49.09 32.66
CA ARG A 41 -9.59 -50.47 32.58
C ARG A 41 -10.47 -51.33 31.68
N VAL A 42 -11.80 -51.16 31.74
CA VAL A 42 -12.74 -51.86 30.86
C VAL A 42 -12.47 -51.46 29.40
N GLU A 43 -12.34 -50.16 29.12
CA GLU A 43 -12.06 -49.65 27.77
C GLU A 43 -10.71 -50.12 27.20
N SER A 44 -9.68 -50.26 28.05
CA SER A 44 -8.38 -50.80 27.63
C SER A 44 -8.34 -52.33 27.49
N LEU A 45 -9.20 -53.05 28.22
CA LEU A 45 -9.42 -54.49 28.04
C LEU A 45 -10.11 -54.79 26.70
N GLU A 46 -11.12 -54.01 26.31
CA GLU A 46 -11.81 -54.21 25.02
C GLU A 46 -10.88 -53.96 23.82
N LEU A 47 -10.02 -52.94 23.91
CA LEU A 47 -9.00 -52.64 22.90
C LEU A 47 -7.93 -53.74 22.76
N ASN A 48 -7.57 -54.42 23.86
CA ASN A 48 -6.61 -55.54 23.82
C ASN A 48 -7.27 -56.85 23.37
N MET A 49 -8.56 -57.06 23.68
CA MET A 49 -9.33 -58.21 23.24
C MET A 49 -9.54 -58.18 21.71
N GLY A 50 -9.73 -56.99 21.13
CA GLY A 50 -9.72 -56.79 19.68
C GLY A 50 -8.36 -57.08 19.01
N LYS A 51 -7.25 -57.03 19.75
CA LYS A 51 -5.89 -57.34 19.24
C LYS A 51 -5.53 -58.82 19.33
N GLN A 52 -6.05 -59.56 20.31
CA GLN A 52 -5.76 -61.00 20.44
C GLN A 52 -6.43 -61.84 19.34
N ILE A 53 -7.56 -61.39 18.79
CA ILE A 53 -8.26 -62.08 17.69
C ILE A 53 -7.49 -61.95 16.36
N VAL A 54 -6.64 -60.92 16.23
CA VAL A 54 -5.82 -60.69 15.02
C VAL A 54 -4.42 -61.33 15.13
N GLY A 55 -3.98 -61.68 16.34
CA GLY A 55 -2.63 -62.21 16.61
C GLY A 55 -2.45 -63.73 16.49
N SER A 56 -3.52 -64.52 16.33
CA SER A 56 -3.45 -65.99 16.34
C SER A 56 -3.62 -66.67 14.98
N LEU A 57 -3.73 -65.92 13.88
CA LEU A 57 -3.92 -66.46 12.52
C LEU A 57 -2.63 -66.53 11.67
N SER A 58 -1.46 -66.66 12.28
CA SER A 58 -0.17 -66.77 11.55
C SER A 58 0.58 -68.04 11.93
N ALA A 59 0.10 -69.18 11.42
CA ALA A 59 0.87 -70.42 11.31
C ALA A 59 0.21 -71.36 10.29
N THR A 60 0.27 -71.02 9.00
CA THR A 60 0.21 -71.96 7.86
C THR A 60 0.36 -71.16 6.57
N GLY A 61 1.30 -71.56 5.73
CA GLY A 61 1.68 -70.83 4.54
C GLY A 61 0.60 -70.80 3.47
N HIS A 62 0.18 -69.60 3.09
CA HIS A 62 -0.22 -69.30 1.71
C HIS A 62 -0.09 -67.79 1.47
N ASN A 63 0.65 -67.41 0.44
CA ASN A 63 0.85 -66.03 0.02
C ASN A 63 -0.49 -65.38 -0.32
N VAL A 64 -0.93 -64.43 0.51
CA VAL A 64 -2.00 -63.48 0.19
C VAL A 64 -1.55 -62.13 0.72
N TYR A 65 -1.41 -61.16 -0.19
CA TYR A 65 -1.04 -59.78 0.13
C TYR A 65 -2.01 -59.20 1.16
N PRO A 66 -1.53 -58.46 2.19
CA PRO A 66 -2.43 -57.77 3.11
C PRO A 66 -3.11 -56.62 2.35
N GLY A 67 -4.42 -56.73 2.16
CA GLY A 67 -5.25 -55.59 1.74
C GLY A 67 -5.14 -54.44 2.76
N PRO A 68 -5.34 -53.18 2.33
CA PRO A 68 -5.29 -52.05 3.23
C PRO A 68 -6.33 -52.24 4.37
N PRO A 69 -5.98 -51.89 5.63
CA PRO A 69 -6.91 -52.01 6.73
C PRO A 69 -8.17 -51.19 6.42
N PRO A 70 -9.37 -51.72 6.71
CA PRO A 70 -10.60 -50.96 6.53
C PRO A 70 -10.45 -49.66 7.33
N SER A 71 -10.68 -48.54 6.64
CA SER A 71 -10.74 -47.20 7.22
C SER A 71 -11.47 -47.27 8.56
N LEU A 72 -10.84 -46.72 9.61
CA LEU A 72 -11.44 -46.48 10.93
C LEU A 72 -12.69 -45.61 10.78
N LEU A 73 -13.76 -46.22 10.27
CA LEU A 73 -15.10 -45.71 10.35
C LEU A 73 -15.46 -45.95 11.81
N LEU A 74 -15.31 -44.87 12.59
CA LEU A 74 -15.83 -44.69 13.93
C LEU A 74 -17.35 -44.97 13.89
N LYS A 75 -17.71 -46.25 13.90
CA LYS A 75 -19.07 -46.77 13.94
C LYS A 75 -19.13 -47.64 15.18
N ASN A 76 -19.95 -47.21 16.13
CA ASN A 76 -20.33 -47.88 17.37
C ASN A 76 -19.40 -47.63 18.57
N ASP A 77 -19.60 -46.48 19.20
CA ASP A 77 -19.78 -46.36 20.65
C ASP A 77 -20.65 -45.10 20.88
N ASP A 78 -21.92 -45.22 20.55
CA ASP A 78 -23.00 -45.37 21.53
C ASP A 78 -23.44 -44.01 22.07
N ASN A 79 -24.61 -43.55 21.61
CA ASN A 79 -25.78 -43.20 22.43
C ASN A 79 -25.62 -42.52 23.82
N LYS A 80 -24.47 -41.95 24.15
CA LYS A 80 -24.35 -40.93 25.18
C LYS A 80 -24.86 -39.66 24.55
N GLU A 81 -26.13 -39.38 24.82
CA GLU A 81 -26.78 -38.09 24.68
C GLU A 81 -25.72 -36.97 24.75
N LYS A 82 -25.30 -36.48 23.57
CA LYS A 82 -24.47 -35.27 23.51
C LYS A 82 -25.37 -34.17 23.98
N LYS A 83 -25.35 -33.94 25.30
CA LYS A 83 -26.08 -32.92 26.03
C LYS A 83 -26.16 -31.66 25.18
N TRP A 84 -27.37 -31.17 24.92
CA TRP A 84 -27.66 -30.06 24.00
C TRP A 84 -26.83 -28.79 24.25
N TYR A 85 -26.33 -28.61 25.48
CA TYR A 85 -25.42 -27.54 25.88
C TYR A 85 -23.95 -27.73 25.48
N THR A 86 -23.57 -28.90 24.95
CA THR A 86 -22.24 -29.13 24.37
C THR A 86 -22.25 -28.63 22.92
N LEU A 87 -21.22 -27.88 22.49
CA LEU A 87 -21.10 -27.35 21.11
C LEU A 87 -21.38 -28.44 20.05
N GLY A 88 -20.82 -29.64 20.24
CA GLY A 88 -21.03 -30.76 19.33
C GLY A 88 -22.46 -31.33 19.35
N GLY A 89 -23.16 -31.25 20.48
CA GLY A 89 -24.56 -31.65 20.60
C GLY A 89 -25.49 -30.64 19.92
N PHE A 90 -25.32 -29.35 20.19
CA PHE A 90 -26.04 -28.27 19.51
C PHE A 90 -25.87 -28.33 17.98
N LEU A 91 -24.63 -28.48 17.52
CA LEU A 91 -24.32 -28.53 16.10
C LEU A 91 -24.99 -29.73 15.41
N GLN A 92 -24.94 -30.91 16.04
CA GLN A 92 -25.48 -32.15 15.45
C GLN A 92 -27.00 -32.27 15.53
N TYR A 93 -27.62 -31.76 16.60
CA TYR A 93 -29.05 -31.94 16.85
C TYR A 93 -29.92 -30.76 16.36
N TYR A 94 -29.40 -29.53 16.36
CA TYR A 94 -30.17 -28.35 15.94
C TYR A 94 -29.65 -27.74 14.63
N TYR A 95 -28.36 -27.38 14.57
CA TYR A 95 -27.82 -26.61 13.43
C TYR A 95 -27.79 -27.41 12.11
N ILE A 96 -27.20 -28.61 12.11
CA ILE A 96 -27.13 -29.46 10.92
C ILE A 96 -28.52 -29.78 10.36
N PRO A 97 -29.48 -30.32 11.13
CA PRO A 97 -30.80 -30.61 10.58
C PRO A 97 -31.53 -29.36 10.08
N PHE A 98 -31.39 -28.22 10.77
CA PHE A 98 -31.93 -26.94 10.30
C PHE A 98 -31.35 -26.53 8.93
N LEU A 99 -30.06 -26.75 8.70
CA LEU A 99 -29.37 -26.42 7.44
C LEU A 99 -29.64 -27.43 6.32
N THR A 100 -30.04 -28.67 6.66
CA THR A 100 -30.44 -29.68 5.67
C THR A 100 -31.82 -29.41 5.05
N LEU A 101 -32.65 -28.56 5.66
CA LEU A 101 -33.93 -28.16 5.08
C LEU A 101 -33.70 -27.35 3.79
N PRO A 102 -34.37 -27.69 2.67
CA PRO A 102 -34.12 -27.03 1.37
C PRO A 102 -34.45 -25.53 1.40
N LEU A 103 -35.46 -25.14 2.18
CA LEU A 103 -35.84 -23.73 2.37
C LEU A 103 -34.72 -22.94 3.08
N THR A 104 -34.16 -23.46 4.17
CA THR A 104 -33.06 -22.82 4.89
C THR A 104 -31.85 -22.63 3.98
N LYS A 105 -31.51 -23.64 3.18
CA LYS A 105 -30.41 -23.55 2.21
C LYS A 105 -30.61 -22.43 1.20
N LEU A 106 -31.83 -22.30 0.65
CA LEU A 106 -32.18 -21.20 -0.27
C LEU A 106 -32.06 -19.84 0.42
N VAL A 107 -32.61 -19.70 1.64
CA VAL A 107 -32.54 -18.46 2.43
C VAL A 107 -31.08 -18.04 2.66
N VAL A 108 -30.21 -18.98 3.04
CA VAL A 108 -28.77 -18.72 3.24
C VAL A 108 -28.11 -18.23 1.95
N ILE A 109 -28.38 -18.88 0.81
CA ILE A 109 -27.84 -18.46 -0.49
C ILE A 109 -28.32 -17.05 -0.87
N VAL A 110 -29.60 -16.75 -0.68
CA VAL A 110 -30.17 -15.42 -0.96
C VAL A 110 -29.51 -14.33 -0.08
N ILE A 111 -29.29 -14.60 1.21
CA ILE A 111 -28.58 -13.69 2.12
C ILE A 111 -27.11 -13.51 1.71
N CYS A 112 -26.42 -14.59 1.30
CA CYS A 112 -25.05 -14.47 0.81
C CYS A 112 -24.96 -13.66 -0.48
N ILE A 113 -25.89 -13.87 -1.43
CA ILE A 113 -25.94 -13.11 -2.68
C ILE A 113 -26.26 -11.64 -2.41
N SER A 114 -27.20 -11.33 -1.51
CA SER A 114 -27.51 -9.94 -1.15
C SER A 114 -26.32 -9.24 -0.47
N MET A 115 -25.62 -9.92 0.46
CA MET A 115 -24.39 -9.42 1.08
C MET A 115 -23.28 -9.18 0.04
N LEU A 116 -23.13 -10.07 -0.96
CA LEU A 116 -22.19 -9.88 -2.05
C LEU A 116 -22.55 -8.67 -2.93
N LEU A 117 -23.84 -8.48 -3.25
CA LEU A 117 -24.30 -7.32 -4.01
C LEU A 117 -24.08 -6.02 -3.23
N ILE A 118 -24.41 -5.99 -1.93
CA ILE A 118 -24.15 -4.84 -1.06
C ILE A 118 -22.64 -4.54 -0.99
N SER A 119 -21.80 -5.56 -0.91
CA SER A 119 -20.35 -5.40 -0.91
C SER A 119 -19.84 -4.81 -2.22
N CYS A 120 -20.37 -5.26 -3.36
CA CYS A 120 -20.03 -4.72 -4.68
C CYS A 120 -20.44 -3.24 -4.81
N LEU A 121 -21.64 -2.89 -4.32
CA LEU A 121 -22.10 -1.49 -4.27
C LEU A 121 -21.20 -0.63 -3.36
N GLY A 122 -20.79 -1.17 -2.20
CA GLY A 122 -19.87 -0.49 -1.28
C GLY A 122 -18.49 -0.25 -1.89
N LEU A 123 -17.97 -1.22 -2.67
CA LEU A 123 -16.73 -1.04 -3.42
C LEU A 123 -16.84 0.03 -4.50
N TYR A 124 -17.97 0.12 -5.20
CA TYR A 124 -18.20 1.17 -6.21
C TYR A 124 -18.21 2.58 -5.60
N GLN A 125 -18.76 2.73 -4.39
CA GLN A 125 -18.78 4.02 -3.70
C GLN A 125 -17.47 4.35 -2.97
N SER A 126 -16.54 3.40 -2.85
CA SER A 126 -15.30 3.62 -2.12
C SER A 126 -14.41 4.67 -2.82
N SER A 127 -14.08 5.74 -2.09
CA SER A 127 -13.12 6.75 -2.55
C SER A 127 -11.70 6.26 -2.30
N LEU A 128 -10.85 6.30 -3.33
CA LEU A 128 -9.43 6.03 -3.20
C LEU A 128 -8.72 7.31 -2.76
N GLY A 129 -8.34 7.38 -1.49
CA GLY A 129 -7.56 8.49 -0.96
C GLY A 129 -7.32 8.32 0.53
N LEU A 130 -6.09 8.56 0.95
CA LEU A 130 -5.76 8.75 2.36
C LEU A 130 -5.41 10.22 2.52
N GLU A 131 -6.24 10.97 3.25
CA GLU A 131 -5.91 12.35 3.58
C GLU A 131 -4.79 12.33 4.63
N LEU A 132 -3.81 13.23 4.48
CA LEU A 132 -2.67 13.28 5.40
C LEU A 132 -3.12 13.58 6.85
N SER A 133 -4.29 14.22 6.99
CA SER A 133 -4.90 14.51 8.29
C SER A 133 -5.39 13.26 9.04
N ASP A 134 -5.68 12.14 8.35
CA ASP A 134 -6.17 10.89 8.95
C ASP A 134 -5.08 10.05 9.63
N VAL A 135 -3.82 10.28 9.25
CA VAL A 135 -2.66 9.60 9.85
C VAL A 135 -2.31 10.20 11.22
N LEU A 136 -2.83 11.39 11.52
CA LEU A 136 -2.55 12.12 12.75
C LEU A 136 -3.59 11.82 13.84
N PRO A 137 -3.17 11.81 15.12
CA PRO A 137 -4.11 11.65 16.23
C PRO A 137 -5.12 12.80 16.28
N GLU A 138 -6.38 12.42 16.44
CA GLU A 138 -7.50 13.35 16.60
C GLU A 138 -7.29 14.31 17.79
N GLY A 139 -7.76 15.55 17.65
CA GLY A 139 -7.68 16.57 18.70
C GLY A 139 -6.30 17.22 18.89
N THR A 140 -5.32 16.92 18.04
CA THR A 140 -4.00 17.57 18.09
C THR A 140 -3.94 18.82 17.21
N ALA A 141 -3.10 19.79 17.61
CA ALA A 141 -2.89 21.02 16.84
C ALA A 141 -2.42 20.77 15.39
N PRO A 142 -1.52 19.79 15.10
CA PRO A 142 -1.14 19.46 13.72
C PRO A 142 -2.31 18.92 12.89
N ALA A 143 -3.19 18.07 13.45
CA ALA A 143 -4.36 17.57 12.75
C ALA A 143 -5.33 18.71 12.40
N ALA A 144 -5.57 19.63 13.33
CA ALA A 144 -6.39 20.83 13.09
C ALA A 144 -5.77 21.76 12.03
N PHE A 145 -4.45 21.96 12.06
CA PHE A 145 -3.73 22.77 11.07
C PHE A 145 -3.85 22.16 9.66
N LEU A 146 -3.62 20.86 9.51
CA LEU A 146 -3.71 20.20 8.20
C LEU A 146 -5.14 20.26 7.64
N ARG A 147 -6.17 20.04 8.47
CA ARG A 147 -7.57 20.19 8.06
C ARG A 147 -7.91 21.60 7.63
N ALA A 148 -7.44 22.60 8.37
CA ALA A 148 -7.63 24.00 8.00
C ALA A 148 -6.91 24.35 6.69
N ARG A 149 -5.68 23.85 6.50
CA ARG A 149 -4.92 24.01 5.26
C ARG A 149 -5.64 23.37 4.08
N GLU A 150 -6.10 22.13 4.20
CA GLU A 150 -6.82 21.44 3.12
C GLU A 150 -8.15 22.12 2.78
N LYS A 151 -8.88 22.60 3.79
CA LYS A 151 -10.18 23.27 3.62
C LYS A 151 -10.07 24.67 2.99
N TYR A 152 -9.08 25.47 3.37
CA TYR A 152 -9.00 26.88 2.98
C TYR A 152 -7.86 27.18 1.99
N PHE A 153 -6.81 26.36 1.95
CA PHE A 153 -5.58 26.59 1.21
C PHE A 153 -5.18 25.36 0.37
N SER A 154 -6.05 24.96 -0.54
CA SER A 154 -5.88 23.78 -1.41
C SER A 154 -4.93 23.99 -2.60
N PHE A 155 -3.91 24.83 -2.45
CA PHE A 155 -2.89 25.07 -3.48
C PHE A 155 -1.64 24.23 -3.23
N TYR A 156 -1.02 23.75 -4.31
CA TYR A 156 0.19 22.95 -4.26
C TYR A 156 1.27 23.56 -5.16
N PRO A 157 2.51 23.74 -4.67
CA PRO A 157 3.61 24.19 -5.51
C PRO A 157 3.98 23.08 -6.53
N MET A 158 4.12 23.46 -7.79
CA MET A 158 4.54 22.58 -8.88
C MET A 158 5.73 23.22 -9.60
N PHE A 159 6.73 22.41 -9.93
CA PHE A 159 7.89 22.84 -10.70
C PHE A 159 7.96 22.06 -12.01
N ALA A 160 7.86 22.77 -13.14
CA ALA A 160 8.09 22.20 -14.46
C ALA A 160 9.56 22.39 -14.85
N VAL A 161 10.31 21.28 -14.95
CA VAL A 161 11.74 21.31 -15.27
C VAL A 161 11.94 20.83 -16.70
N LEU A 162 12.51 21.68 -17.55
CA LEU A 162 12.90 21.33 -18.91
C LEU A 162 14.14 20.42 -18.85
N LYS A 163 14.04 19.20 -19.40
CA LYS A 163 15.13 18.22 -19.45
C LYS A 163 15.16 17.52 -20.80
N GLY A 164 16.34 17.35 -21.38
CA GLY A 164 16.55 16.63 -22.63
C GLY A 164 17.85 17.04 -23.30
N ASN A 165 18.48 16.11 -24.03
CA ASN A 165 19.72 16.38 -24.77
C ASN A 165 19.47 17.20 -26.04
N GLU A 166 18.24 17.21 -26.53
CA GLU A 166 17.83 17.87 -27.78
C GLU A 166 17.28 19.29 -27.58
N ILE A 167 17.31 19.81 -26.34
CA ILE A 167 16.78 21.14 -26.02
C ILE A 167 17.83 22.20 -26.33
N ASN A 168 17.56 23.03 -27.33
CA ASN A 168 18.36 24.22 -27.64
C ASN A 168 17.66 25.48 -27.10
N PHE A 169 18.04 25.92 -25.90
CA PHE A 169 17.44 27.09 -25.24
C PHE A 169 17.56 28.38 -26.04
N ALA A 170 18.58 28.53 -26.89
CA ALA A 170 18.79 29.74 -27.67
C ALA A 170 17.77 29.84 -28.83
N GLU A 171 17.53 28.75 -29.54
CA GLU A 171 16.65 28.69 -30.71
C GLU A 171 15.18 28.43 -30.34
N GLN A 172 14.92 27.70 -29.26
CA GLN A 172 13.59 27.21 -28.89
C GLN A 172 12.88 28.10 -27.85
N GLN A 173 13.23 29.38 -27.76
CA GLN A 173 12.60 30.28 -26.77
C GLN A 173 11.08 30.40 -26.94
N GLU A 174 10.60 30.39 -28.18
CA GLU A 174 9.16 30.45 -28.47
C GLU A 174 8.45 29.18 -27.98
N GLN A 175 9.06 28.01 -28.16
CA GLN A 175 8.49 26.74 -27.70
C GLN A 175 8.41 26.69 -26.16
N ILE A 176 9.41 27.25 -25.46
CA ILE A 176 9.38 27.37 -24.00
C ILE A 176 8.22 28.27 -23.55
N GLU A 177 7.98 29.37 -24.26
CA GLU A 177 6.84 30.26 -23.98
C GLU A 177 5.50 29.58 -24.27
N GLN A 178 5.37 28.89 -25.41
CA GLN A 178 4.18 28.12 -25.78
C GLN A 178 3.87 27.03 -24.75
N TYR A 179 4.88 26.29 -24.29
CA TYR A 179 4.75 25.29 -23.23
C TYR A 179 4.15 25.89 -21.94
N ARG A 180 4.61 27.08 -21.54
CA ARG A 180 4.03 27.80 -20.40
C ARG A 180 2.58 28.15 -20.66
N LEU A 181 2.26 28.74 -21.81
CA LEU A 181 0.89 29.10 -22.18
C LEU A 181 -0.05 27.88 -22.19
N ASP A 182 0.45 26.71 -22.60
CA ASP A 182 -0.30 25.46 -22.54
C ASP A 182 -0.58 24.99 -21.11
N ILE A 183 0.39 25.09 -20.20
CA ILE A 183 0.16 24.85 -18.76
C ILE A 183 -0.94 25.79 -18.24
N ALA A 184 -0.94 27.05 -18.69
CA ALA A 184 -1.95 28.05 -18.31
C ALA A 184 -3.37 27.71 -18.77
N LYS A 185 -3.56 26.80 -19.73
CA LYS A 185 -4.90 26.38 -20.17
C LYS A 185 -5.61 25.54 -19.11
N SER A 186 -4.87 24.87 -18.21
CA SER A 186 -5.44 24.07 -17.13
C SER A 186 -6.22 24.94 -16.12
N ARG A 187 -7.36 24.42 -15.64
CA ARG A 187 -8.19 25.10 -14.63
C ARG A 187 -7.59 25.07 -13.22
N TYR A 188 -6.62 24.18 -12.99
CA TYR A 188 -5.99 23.97 -11.68
C TYR A 188 -4.73 24.81 -11.47
N VAL A 189 -4.34 25.61 -12.47
CA VAL A 189 -3.18 26.50 -12.39
C VAL A 189 -3.65 27.90 -11.99
N ILE A 190 -3.07 28.43 -10.92
CA ILE A 190 -3.30 29.81 -10.47
C ILE A 190 -2.65 30.77 -11.47
N LYS A 191 -3.43 31.75 -11.94
CA LYS A 191 -3.02 32.70 -12.97
C LYS A 191 -2.87 34.09 -12.36
N VAL A 192 -1.82 34.79 -12.77
CA VAL A 192 -1.58 36.20 -12.41
C VAL A 192 -1.58 36.98 -13.72
N ASN A 193 -2.46 37.97 -13.86
CA ASN A 193 -2.60 38.78 -15.08
C ASN A 193 -2.81 37.96 -16.38
N GLY A 194 -3.56 36.85 -16.29
CA GLY A 194 -3.82 35.97 -17.43
C GLY A 194 -2.66 35.04 -17.83
N ARG A 195 -1.49 35.18 -17.18
CA ARG A 195 -0.33 34.31 -17.40
C ARG A 195 -0.26 33.20 -16.34
N PRO A 196 0.33 32.04 -16.68
CA PRO A 196 0.64 31.02 -15.69
C PRO A 196 1.74 31.55 -14.77
N SER A 197 1.54 31.40 -13.46
CA SER A 197 2.54 31.65 -12.43
C SER A 197 3.12 33.08 -12.38
N GLU A 198 4.09 33.27 -11.48
CA GLU A 198 5.02 34.39 -11.50
C GLU A 198 5.87 34.41 -12.79
N GLU A 199 6.51 35.54 -13.05
CA GLU A 199 7.51 35.69 -14.11
C GLU A 199 8.61 34.61 -13.97
N TYR A 200 9.10 34.10 -15.09
CA TYR A 200 10.09 33.03 -15.10
C TYR A 200 11.45 33.54 -15.54
N TRP A 201 12.49 32.73 -15.33
CA TRP A 201 13.88 33.15 -15.51
C TRP A 201 14.16 33.79 -16.88
N LEU A 202 13.58 33.27 -17.98
CA LEU A 202 13.83 33.81 -19.32
C LEU A 202 13.09 35.13 -19.56
N SER A 203 11.86 35.30 -19.05
CA SER A 203 11.16 36.58 -19.15
C SER A 203 11.83 37.66 -18.31
N MET A 204 12.32 37.30 -17.13
CA MET A 204 13.14 38.17 -16.28
C MET A 204 14.43 38.58 -16.99
N MET A 205 15.15 37.61 -17.58
CA MET A 205 16.37 37.86 -18.36
C MET A 205 16.09 38.78 -19.56
N ARG A 206 15.01 38.55 -20.31
CA ARG A 206 14.60 39.40 -21.45
C ARG A 206 14.29 40.82 -21.02
N THR A 207 13.58 40.99 -19.90
CA THR A 207 13.24 42.31 -19.35
C THR A 207 14.49 43.05 -18.92
N TRP A 208 15.44 42.36 -18.28
CA TRP A 208 16.73 42.90 -17.90
C TRP A 208 17.56 43.33 -19.12
N LEU A 209 17.66 42.48 -20.15
CA LEU A 209 18.34 42.81 -21.41
C LEU A 209 17.73 44.03 -22.10
N SER A 210 16.39 44.13 -22.15
CA SER A 210 15.70 45.30 -22.70
C SER A 210 15.97 46.57 -21.90
N SER A 211 16.06 46.47 -20.57
CA SER A 211 16.43 47.60 -19.70
C SER A 211 17.84 48.09 -20.02
N ILE A 212 18.81 47.18 -20.04
CA ILE A 212 20.22 47.48 -20.32
C ILE A 212 20.41 48.04 -21.74
N GLN A 213 19.65 47.54 -22.73
CA GLN A 213 19.65 48.09 -24.08
C GLN A 213 19.22 49.57 -24.11
N LYS A 214 18.21 49.97 -23.33
CA LYS A 214 17.82 51.39 -23.24
C LYS A 214 18.94 52.27 -22.69
N HIS A 215 19.71 51.77 -21.72
CA HIS A 215 20.88 52.49 -21.19
C HIS A 215 21.96 52.65 -22.25
N LEU A 216 22.20 51.62 -23.08
CA LEU A 216 23.12 51.68 -24.21
C LEU A 216 22.65 52.68 -25.27
N ASP A 217 21.40 52.60 -25.70
CA ASP A 217 20.81 53.49 -26.70
C ASP A 217 20.90 54.95 -26.25
N ASN A 218 20.67 55.21 -24.97
CA ASN A 218 20.82 56.55 -24.40
C ASN A 218 22.28 57.02 -24.37
N ALA A 219 23.24 56.14 -24.09
CA ALA A 219 24.66 56.48 -24.13
C ALA A 219 25.15 56.76 -25.56
N ILE A 220 24.67 55.99 -26.54
CA ILE A 220 24.95 56.22 -27.97
C ILE A 220 24.33 57.56 -28.42
N LYS A 221 23.08 57.86 -28.03
CA LYS A 221 22.42 59.14 -28.35
C LYS A 221 23.14 60.35 -27.76
N LYS A 222 23.77 60.21 -26.59
CA LYS A 222 24.60 61.26 -25.97
C LYS A 222 25.97 61.43 -26.63
N GLY A 223 26.40 60.47 -27.45
CA GLY A 223 27.75 60.42 -28.01
C GLY A 223 28.80 59.95 -27.02
N ASP A 224 28.41 59.29 -25.92
CA ASP A 224 29.34 58.72 -24.94
C ASP A 224 29.99 57.43 -25.47
N ILE A 225 29.29 56.71 -26.34
CA ILE A 225 29.73 55.49 -27.00
C ILE A 225 29.56 55.64 -28.51
N ASN A 226 30.63 55.44 -29.26
CA ASN A 226 30.57 55.45 -30.72
C ASN A 226 29.80 54.23 -31.24
N ALA A 227 28.74 54.45 -32.03
CA ALA A 227 27.89 53.37 -32.55
C ALA A 227 28.61 52.42 -33.53
N VAL A 228 29.73 52.83 -34.13
CA VAL A 228 30.45 52.04 -35.14
C VAL A 228 31.67 51.34 -34.55
N THR A 229 32.48 52.05 -33.76
CA THR A 229 33.70 51.45 -33.18
C THR A 229 33.44 50.82 -31.82
N GLY A 230 32.32 51.17 -31.18
CA GLY A 230 32.05 50.86 -29.79
C GLY A 230 33.03 51.55 -28.85
N GLU A 231 33.85 52.51 -29.27
CA GLU A 231 34.79 53.19 -28.36
C GLU A 231 34.04 54.09 -27.38
N MET A 232 34.50 54.09 -26.13
CA MET A 232 33.97 54.95 -25.07
C MET A 232 34.75 56.25 -25.04
N LYS A 233 34.05 57.37 -24.91
CA LYS A 233 34.70 58.67 -24.67
C LYS A 233 35.40 58.62 -23.30
N ALA A 234 36.71 58.91 -23.27
CA ALA A 234 37.55 58.74 -22.07
C ALA A 234 37.03 59.47 -20.83
N ASP A 235 36.38 60.63 -21.01
CA ASP A 235 35.96 61.52 -19.92
C ASP A 235 34.46 61.50 -19.64
N SER A 236 33.67 60.60 -20.27
CA SER A 236 32.22 60.57 -20.03
C SER A 236 31.84 59.72 -18.82
N LYS A 237 30.94 60.24 -18.00
CA LYS A 237 30.35 59.52 -16.86
C LYS A 237 29.30 58.53 -17.36
N ILE A 238 29.75 57.44 -17.97
CA ILE A 238 28.90 56.36 -18.49
C ILE A 238 28.35 55.54 -17.31
N THR A 239 27.05 55.23 -17.33
CA THR A 239 26.43 54.37 -16.31
C THR A 239 26.95 52.94 -16.42
N ASP A 240 27.03 52.23 -15.30
CA ASP A 240 27.60 50.88 -15.30
C ASP A 240 26.73 49.90 -16.10
N GLU A 241 25.41 50.13 -16.17
CA GLU A 241 24.49 49.37 -17.02
C GLU A 241 24.84 49.53 -18.50
N ALA A 242 25.16 50.75 -18.95
CA ALA A 242 25.57 51.00 -20.33
C ALA A 242 26.93 50.35 -20.66
N LYS A 243 27.87 50.31 -19.70
CA LYS A 243 29.15 49.59 -19.86
C LYS A 243 28.93 48.08 -19.99
N ILE A 244 28.03 47.50 -19.20
CA ILE A 244 27.66 46.08 -19.29
C ILE A 244 26.99 45.81 -20.63
N ALA A 245 26.03 46.66 -21.02
CA ALA A 245 25.34 46.56 -22.31
C ALA A 245 26.33 46.47 -23.47
N ARG A 246 27.29 47.41 -23.52
CA ARG A 246 28.35 47.46 -24.52
C ARG A 246 29.12 46.15 -24.57
N ARG A 247 29.56 45.64 -23.42
CA ARG A 247 30.31 44.38 -23.36
C ARG A 247 29.49 43.19 -23.88
N LEU A 248 28.19 43.16 -23.60
CA LEU A 248 27.28 42.13 -24.11
C LEU A 248 27.12 42.21 -25.62
N VAL A 249 26.94 43.41 -26.19
CA VAL A 249 26.81 43.59 -27.66
C VAL A 249 28.10 43.23 -28.40
N CYS A 250 29.26 43.57 -27.84
CA CYS A 250 30.56 43.23 -28.43
C CYS A 250 30.87 41.72 -28.37
N SER A 251 30.16 40.95 -27.54
CA SER A 251 30.40 39.52 -27.35
C SER A 251 29.40 38.70 -28.16
N TYR A 252 29.88 37.92 -29.13
CA TYR A 252 29.03 37.07 -29.96
C TYR A 252 29.69 35.71 -30.20
N GLY A 253 28.95 34.64 -29.88
CA GLY A 253 29.52 33.30 -29.87
C GLY A 253 30.76 33.25 -28.98
N ASN A 254 31.92 33.01 -29.60
CA ASN A 254 33.22 32.93 -28.92
C ASN A 254 34.14 34.13 -29.20
N ILE A 255 33.65 35.19 -29.85
CA ILE A 255 34.45 36.33 -30.30
C ILE A 255 34.02 37.59 -29.57
N TYR A 256 34.99 38.37 -29.12
CA TYR A 256 34.79 39.72 -28.59
C TYR A 256 35.27 40.76 -29.61
N ASN A 257 34.34 41.40 -30.31
CA ASN A 257 34.63 42.50 -31.23
C ASN A 257 33.50 43.53 -31.22
N CYS A 258 33.85 44.79 -30.97
CA CYS A 258 32.93 45.93 -30.93
C CYS A 258 32.77 46.65 -32.28
N THR A 259 33.56 46.32 -33.31
CA THR A 259 33.51 47.06 -34.58
C THR A 259 32.28 46.65 -35.40
N GLY A 260 31.42 47.61 -35.72
CA GLY A 260 30.28 47.47 -36.63
C GLY A 260 28.97 47.01 -35.99
N ARG A 261 28.81 47.17 -34.66
CA ARG A 261 27.63 46.73 -33.90
C ARG A 261 27.32 47.66 -32.74
#